data_AF-A0A9P7VTT4-F1
#
_entry.id   AF-A0A9P7VTT4-F1
#
_cell.length_a   1.000
_cell.length_b   1.000
_cell.length_c   1.000
_cell.angle_alpha   90.00
_cell.angle_beta   90.00
_cell.angle_gamma   90.00
#
_symmetry.space_group_name_H-M   'P 1'
#
loop_
_entity.id
_entity.type
_entity.pdbx_description
1 polymer ?
#
loop_
_entity_poly.entity_id
_entity_poly.type
_entity_poly.pdbx_seq_one_letter_code
_entity_poly.pdbx_strand_id
1 'polypeptide(L)'
;MPTRLASDSLAQKYRKNDTAAPRQAVQWMNVSDDEDRTRKTPFKVHSNGQTNGRKRLRTSQNGCATSMPPSTIQEQRNSLPIAKGKAAIIEEIRSNDVTVLIGETGSGKTTQVPQYILESGLARDGLIAVTQPRRVAATSLATRVAVEQNTTVGRLVGYSVRFDERSSPSTRVKYLTDGMIVRELLADPLLTKYSVVIVDEAHERTLRTDLLLSHLKSIQKQRVPSPDGKGKGKERDASGRQLKIVVMSATLDAEKFSKYFAEAKILYVKGRQHPVKIYHSATDQMDYLDAALRTFFQIHTDQPPGDVLIFLPGQEDIESLEKSIQALNRRLPSGRMEVLVCSMYAAQAPGQNAKAFSPSPSNTRKCILATNIAETSITIPGVKYVIDTGKCKEKRYLTSDTGGGVSIC
;
A
#
# COMPACT_ATOMS: atom_id res chain seq x y z
N MET A 1 64.51 8.98 -10.46
CA MET A 1 64.29 9.23 -11.89
C MET A 1 64.48 7.91 -12.63
N PRO A 2 63.55 7.46 -13.51
CA PRO A 2 62.10 7.68 -13.55
C PRO A 2 61.38 6.28 -13.59
N THR A 3 60.06 6.07 -13.62
CA THR A 3 58.92 6.80 -14.20
C THR A 3 57.60 6.28 -13.58
N ARG A 4 56.71 7.23 -13.27
CA ARG A 4 55.24 7.13 -13.21
C ARG A 4 54.65 6.61 -14.54
N LEU A 5 53.36 6.21 -14.50
CA LEU A 5 52.39 5.83 -15.56
C LEU A 5 51.94 4.38 -15.30
N ALA A 6 50.71 4.04 -14.92
CA ALA A 6 49.44 4.47 -15.49
C ALA A 6 48.29 4.32 -14.48
N SER A 7 47.71 5.44 -14.07
CA SER A 7 46.42 5.49 -13.38
C SER A 7 45.68 6.77 -13.80
N ASP A 8 45.47 6.94 -15.11
CA ASP A 8 44.83 8.15 -15.67
C ASP A 8 44.07 7.95 -17.00
N SER A 9 43.71 6.72 -17.39
CA SER A 9 42.98 6.48 -18.67
C SER A 9 41.48 6.17 -18.55
N LEU A 10 40.89 6.21 -17.35
CA LEU A 10 39.44 6.00 -17.17
C LEU A 10 38.65 7.27 -16.80
N ALA A 11 39.33 8.36 -16.43
CA ALA A 11 38.68 9.62 -16.02
C ALA A 11 38.43 10.62 -17.18
N GLN A 12 38.85 10.33 -18.41
CA GLN A 12 38.71 11.24 -19.56
C GLN A 12 37.58 10.90 -20.55
N LYS A 13 36.76 9.86 -20.31
CA LYS A 13 35.64 9.49 -21.19
C LYS A 13 34.29 10.13 -20.84
N TYR A 14 34.21 10.98 -19.81
CA TYR A 14 32.97 11.63 -19.35
C TYR A 14 33.03 13.17 -19.31
N ARG A 15 33.74 13.79 -20.27
CA ARG A 15 33.67 15.25 -20.51
C ARG A 15 33.62 15.53 -22.00
N LYS A 16 32.45 15.35 -22.61
CA LYS A 16 32.01 16.00 -23.85
C LYS A 16 30.60 15.48 -24.20
N ASN A 17 29.59 16.19 -23.71
CA ASN A 17 28.30 16.40 -24.37
C ASN A 17 27.41 17.25 -23.45
N ASP A 18 27.85 18.50 -23.18
CA ASP A 18 27.01 19.55 -22.62
C ASP A 18 26.80 20.62 -23.69
N THR A 19 25.92 20.29 -24.65
CA THR A 19 25.21 21.27 -25.48
C THR A 19 23.80 20.73 -25.72
N ALA A 20 22.97 20.77 -24.68
CA ALA A 20 21.54 20.56 -24.79
C ALA A 20 20.82 21.74 -24.14
N ALA A 21 19.83 22.28 -24.85
CA ALA A 21 19.02 23.45 -24.50
C ALA A 21 18.47 23.41 -23.05
N PRO A 22 18.19 24.58 -22.43
CA PRO A 22 17.79 24.64 -21.04
C PRO A 22 16.52 23.83 -20.80
N ARG A 23 16.63 22.79 -19.97
CA ARG A 23 15.50 22.02 -19.46
C ARG A 23 14.56 22.98 -18.73
N GLN A 24 13.30 23.05 -19.16
CA GLN A 24 12.25 23.75 -18.40
C GLN A 24 12.25 23.21 -16.96
N ALA A 25 12.38 24.11 -16.00
CA ALA A 25 12.34 23.77 -14.59
C ALA A 25 10.97 23.16 -14.25
N VAL A 26 10.98 21.95 -13.68
CA VAL A 26 9.79 21.31 -13.12
C VAL A 26 9.23 22.24 -12.03
N GLN A 27 7.97 22.63 -12.15
CA GLN A 27 7.34 23.55 -11.21
C GLN A 27 6.97 22.79 -9.92
N TRP A 28 7.75 23.02 -8.86
CA TRP A 28 7.55 22.47 -7.53
C TRP A 28 6.41 23.20 -6.82
N MET A 29 5.38 22.47 -6.40
CA MET A 29 4.37 23.01 -5.49
C MET A 29 4.52 22.34 -4.14
N ASN A 30 5.19 23.04 -3.21
CA ASN A 30 5.17 22.70 -1.80
C ASN A 30 3.78 23.03 -1.25
N VAL A 31 3.08 22.04 -0.73
CA VAL A 31 1.90 22.29 0.12
C VAL A 31 2.44 22.63 1.50
N SER A 32 2.80 23.90 1.70
CA SER A 32 3.26 24.43 2.99
C SER A 32 2.07 24.66 3.93
N ASP A 33 2.31 24.45 5.22
CA ASP A 33 1.37 24.65 6.32
C ASP A 33 0.97 26.14 6.45
N ASP A 34 -0.29 26.47 6.18
CA ASP A 34 -0.92 27.72 6.64
C ASP A 34 -1.63 27.45 7.97
N GLU A 35 -0.91 27.61 9.08
CA GLU A 35 -1.53 27.82 10.39
C GLU A 35 -1.85 29.31 10.56
N ASP A 36 -3.12 29.66 10.35
CA ASP A 36 -3.61 31.00 10.65
C ASP A 36 -3.87 31.16 12.16
N ARG A 37 -3.32 32.25 12.69
CA ARG A 37 -3.37 32.66 14.10
C ARG A 37 -4.72 33.25 14.43
N THR A 38 -5.53 32.62 15.29
CA THR A 38 -6.53 33.37 16.07
C THR A 38 -6.65 32.88 17.52
N ARG A 39 -6.92 33.85 18.39
CA ARG A 39 -6.69 33.86 19.84
C ARG A 39 -7.82 33.21 20.64
N LYS A 40 -7.41 32.69 21.81
CA LYS A 40 -8.15 32.20 22.99
C LYS A 40 -9.44 32.96 23.35
N THR A 41 -10.45 32.21 23.82
CA THR A 41 -11.14 32.46 25.11
C THR A 41 -11.73 31.14 25.66
N PRO A 42 -11.62 30.85 26.98
CA PRO A 42 -12.22 29.66 27.59
C PRO A 42 -13.63 29.95 28.11
N PHE A 43 -14.62 29.12 27.72
CA PHE A 43 -15.95 29.12 28.33
C PHE A 43 -15.95 28.26 29.60
N LYS A 44 -16.20 28.91 30.76
CA LYS A 44 -16.64 28.27 32.00
C LYS A 44 -18.15 28.02 31.93
N VAL A 45 -18.61 26.85 32.34
CA VAL A 45 -20.01 26.64 32.73
C VAL A 45 -20.06 26.06 34.14
N HIS A 46 -20.94 26.67 34.94
CA HIS A 46 -21.14 26.50 36.37
C HIS A 46 -21.82 25.17 36.73
N SER A 47 -21.47 24.69 37.92
CA SER A 47 -22.20 23.71 38.72
C SER A 47 -23.48 24.32 39.32
N ASN A 48 -24.58 23.56 39.35
CA ASN A 48 -25.44 23.36 40.53
C ASN A 48 -26.59 22.40 40.23
N GLY A 49 -26.94 21.55 41.21
CA GLY A 49 -28.21 20.83 41.23
C GLY A 49 -28.15 19.42 41.82
N GLN A 50 -28.04 19.32 43.14
CA GLN A 50 -28.35 18.10 43.91
C GLN A 50 -29.85 17.78 43.83
N THR A 51 -30.20 16.50 43.65
CA THR A 51 -31.36 15.89 44.35
C THR A 51 -31.12 14.40 44.61
N ASN A 52 -31.34 14.01 45.86
CA ASN A 52 -31.22 12.66 46.42
C ASN A 52 -32.33 11.71 45.94
N GLY A 53 -31.95 10.46 45.66
CA GLY A 53 -32.89 9.33 45.48
C GLY A 53 -32.21 7.99 45.74
N ARG A 54 -32.28 7.50 46.99
CA ARG A 54 -31.83 6.16 47.40
C ARG A 54 -32.61 5.06 46.65
N LYS A 55 -31.92 4.10 46.01
CA LYS A 55 -32.39 2.71 45.89
C LYS A 55 -31.27 1.70 45.56
N ARG A 56 -31.01 0.85 46.57
CA ARG A 56 -30.57 -0.56 46.57
C ARG A 56 -29.40 -1.00 45.67
N LEU A 57 -28.29 -1.35 46.35
CA LEU A 57 -27.24 -2.24 45.87
C LEU A 57 -27.81 -3.56 45.33
N ARG A 58 -27.42 -3.91 44.11
CA ARG A 58 -27.33 -5.30 43.64
C ARG A 58 -25.94 -5.49 43.05
N THR A 59 -25.14 -6.27 43.75
CA THR A 59 -23.82 -6.76 43.35
C THR A 59 -23.94 -7.59 42.08
N SER A 60 -23.27 -7.15 41.01
CA SER A 60 -22.90 -7.99 39.87
C SER A 60 -21.42 -7.75 39.62
N GLN A 61 -20.64 -8.78 39.93
CA GLN A 61 -19.26 -8.91 39.49
C GLN A 61 -19.26 -8.90 37.95
N ASN A 62 -18.50 -7.97 37.37
CA ASN A 62 -17.79 -8.20 36.12
C ASN A 62 -16.63 -7.20 36.06
N GLY A 63 -15.42 -7.74 36.19
CA GLY A 63 -14.17 -6.98 36.20
C GLY A 63 -13.94 -6.29 34.86
N CYS A 64 -13.87 -4.96 34.94
CA CYS A 64 -12.84 -4.10 34.36
C CYS A 64 -12.08 -4.65 33.14
N ALA A 65 -12.69 -4.58 31.95
CA ALA A 65 -11.94 -4.33 30.73
C ALA A 65 -11.86 -2.81 30.55
N THR A 66 -10.81 -2.17 31.06
CA THR A 66 -10.45 -0.81 30.65
C THR A 66 -9.88 -0.90 29.23
N SER A 67 -10.77 -1.00 28.25
CA SER A 67 -10.43 -0.69 26.87
C SER A 67 -10.12 0.79 26.80
N MET A 68 -8.90 1.13 26.37
CA MET A 68 -8.65 2.49 25.90
C MET A 68 -9.65 2.79 24.78
N PRO A 69 -10.24 4.00 24.73
CA PRO A 69 -11.21 4.31 23.69
C PRO A 69 -10.50 4.21 22.34
N PRO A 70 -11.04 3.47 21.36
CA PRO A 70 -10.50 3.51 20.02
C PRO A 70 -10.66 4.95 19.55
N SER A 71 -9.55 5.62 19.25
CA SER A 71 -9.60 6.77 18.33
C SER A 71 -10.52 6.34 17.19
N THR A 72 -11.59 7.09 16.92
CA THR A 72 -12.58 6.65 15.92
C THR A 72 -11.84 6.31 14.61
N ILE A 73 -12.25 5.29 13.88
CA ILE A 73 -11.58 4.90 12.60
C ILE A 73 -11.42 6.12 11.68
N GLN A 74 -12.34 7.09 11.81
CA GLN A 74 -12.30 8.39 11.15
C GLN A 74 -11.18 9.32 11.65
N GLU A 75 -10.87 9.38 12.95
CA GLU A 75 -9.70 10.10 13.46
C GLU A 75 -8.40 9.50 12.92
N GLN A 76 -8.28 8.17 12.88
CA GLN A 76 -7.13 7.50 12.27
C GLN A 76 -6.98 7.88 10.80
N ARG A 77 -8.09 7.88 10.06
CA ARG A 77 -8.16 8.29 8.66
C ARG A 77 -7.66 9.73 8.46
N ASN A 78 -8.12 10.65 9.31
CA ASN A 78 -7.71 12.06 9.26
C ASN A 78 -6.25 12.28 9.68
N SER A 79 -5.68 11.36 10.46
CA SER A 79 -4.29 11.43 10.89
C SER A 79 -3.29 10.99 9.82
N LEU A 80 -3.72 10.33 8.73
CA LEU A 80 -2.85 9.82 7.69
C LEU A 80 -2.15 10.96 6.93
N PRO A 81 -0.89 10.77 6.46
CA PRO A 81 -0.15 11.81 5.74
C PRO A 81 -0.89 12.37 4.52
N ILE A 82 -1.60 11.51 3.79
CA ILE A 82 -2.35 11.90 2.59
C ILE A 82 -3.55 12.82 2.87
N ALA A 83 -4.06 12.84 4.11
CA ALA A 83 -5.26 13.62 4.45
C ALA A 83 -5.06 15.13 4.25
N LYS A 84 -3.86 15.65 4.57
CA LYS A 84 -3.49 17.06 4.33
C LYS A 84 -3.55 17.44 2.84
N GLY A 85 -3.28 16.49 1.95
CA GLY A 85 -3.24 16.69 0.50
C GLY A 85 -4.58 16.43 -0.22
N LYS A 86 -5.66 16.10 0.50
CA LYS A 86 -6.94 15.68 -0.10
C LYS A 86 -7.45 16.63 -1.18
N ALA A 87 -7.51 17.93 -0.89
CA ALA A 87 -8.04 18.93 -1.81
C ALA A 87 -7.19 19.04 -3.08
N ALA A 88 -5.86 19.12 -2.93
CA ALA A 88 -4.92 19.19 -4.05
C ALA A 88 -4.98 17.95 -4.94
N ILE A 89 -5.07 16.76 -4.35
CA ILE A 89 -5.20 15.49 -5.09
C ILE A 89 -6.48 15.48 -5.94
N ILE A 90 -7.61 15.87 -5.36
CA ILE A 90 -8.90 15.87 -6.07
C ILE A 90 -8.94 16.91 -7.17
N GLU A 91 -8.38 18.10 -6.94
CA GLU A 91 -8.31 19.13 -7.97
C GLU A 91 -7.42 18.70 -9.14
N GLU A 92 -6.30 18.04 -8.86
CA GLU A 92 -5.41 17.53 -9.89
C GLU A 92 -6.07 16.46 -10.76
N ILE A 93 -6.75 15.48 -10.14
CA ILE A 93 -7.47 14.41 -10.85
C ILE A 93 -8.66 14.99 -11.64
N ARG A 94 -9.28 16.07 -11.16
CA ARG A 94 -10.33 16.78 -11.88
C ARG A 94 -9.80 17.42 -13.16
N SER A 95 -8.72 18.17 -13.02
CA SER A 95 -8.15 19.02 -14.08
C SER A 95 -7.35 18.24 -15.14
N ASN A 96 -6.91 17.01 -14.84
CA ASN A 96 -6.07 16.23 -15.74
C ASN A 96 -6.65 14.85 -15.99
N ASP A 97 -6.38 14.27 -17.17
CA ASP A 97 -6.86 12.92 -17.47
C ASP A 97 -5.96 11.82 -16.93
N VAL A 98 -4.68 12.14 -16.69
CA VAL A 98 -3.73 11.28 -15.99
C VAL A 98 -3.09 12.06 -14.84
N THR A 99 -3.04 11.44 -13.66
CA THR A 99 -2.29 11.95 -12.51
C THR A 99 -1.35 10.88 -11.99
N VAL A 100 -0.08 11.24 -11.78
CA VAL A 100 0.90 10.36 -11.13
C VAL A 100 1.00 10.77 -9.66
N LEU A 101 0.69 9.85 -8.75
CA LEU A 101 0.74 10.09 -7.30
C LEU A 101 1.83 9.22 -6.66
N ILE A 102 2.84 9.89 -6.12
CA ILE A 102 3.91 9.27 -5.35
C ILE A 102 3.61 9.43 -3.88
N GLY A 103 3.90 8.40 -3.12
CA GLY A 103 4.02 8.50 -1.67
C GLY A 103 4.41 7.16 -1.10
N GLU A 104 5.05 7.14 0.04
CA GLU A 104 5.57 5.91 0.63
C GLU A 104 4.44 4.93 1.02
N THR A 105 4.77 3.66 1.21
CA THR A 105 3.85 2.69 1.81
C THR A 105 3.42 3.18 3.20
N GLY A 106 2.14 3.00 3.52
CA GLY A 106 1.56 3.52 4.78
C GLY A 106 1.14 4.99 4.76
N SER A 107 1.41 5.75 3.69
CA SER A 107 0.91 7.14 3.56
C SER A 107 -0.61 7.24 3.39
N GLY A 108 -1.28 6.13 3.05
CA GLY A 108 -2.73 6.04 2.87
C GLY A 108 -3.22 6.15 1.43
N LYS A 109 -2.35 6.16 0.42
CA LYS A 109 -2.74 6.26 -1.02
C LYS A 109 -3.87 5.28 -1.39
N THR A 110 -3.60 4.01 -1.20
CA THR A 110 -4.46 2.91 -1.65
C THR A 110 -5.81 2.89 -0.95
N THR A 111 -5.86 3.26 0.33
CA THR A 111 -7.13 3.29 1.08
C THR A 111 -7.89 4.58 0.83
N GLN A 112 -7.21 5.73 0.81
CA GLN A 112 -7.86 7.04 0.88
C GLN A 112 -8.19 7.65 -0.49
N VAL A 113 -7.33 7.53 -1.49
CA VAL A 113 -7.55 8.13 -2.81
C VAL A 113 -8.86 7.66 -3.45
N PRO A 114 -9.20 6.36 -3.46
CA PRO A 114 -10.49 5.90 -4.01
C PRO A 114 -11.69 6.50 -3.26
N GLN A 115 -11.58 6.64 -1.93
CA GLN A 115 -12.63 7.25 -1.11
C GLN A 115 -12.79 8.74 -1.40
N TYR A 116 -11.69 9.48 -1.57
CA TYR A 116 -11.74 10.89 -1.91
C TYR A 116 -12.37 11.12 -3.30
N ILE A 117 -12.03 10.28 -4.28
CA ILE A 117 -12.62 10.33 -5.63
C ILE A 117 -14.13 10.04 -5.56
N LEU A 118 -14.53 9.04 -4.77
CA LEU A 118 -15.95 8.71 -4.56
C LEU A 118 -16.70 9.88 -3.91
N GLU A 119 -16.19 10.41 -2.79
CA GLU A 119 -16.78 11.51 -2.02
C GLU A 119 -16.87 12.82 -2.82
N SER A 120 -15.91 13.07 -3.72
CA SER A 120 -15.90 14.27 -4.56
C SER A 120 -16.90 14.25 -5.73
N GLY A 121 -17.55 13.10 -5.98
CA GLY A 121 -18.44 12.92 -7.12
C GLY A 121 -17.74 12.79 -8.48
N LEU A 122 -16.39 12.79 -8.52
CA LEU A 122 -15.62 12.66 -9.76
C LEU A 122 -15.97 11.39 -10.55
N ALA A 123 -16.33 10.32 -9.85
CA ALA A 123 -16.69 9.06 -10.48
C ALA A 123 -18.09 9.06 -11.13
N ARG A 124 -18.93 10.09 -10.91
CA ARG A 124 -20.32 10.21 -11.41
C ARG A 124 -21.10 8.91 -11.18
N ASP A 125 -21.53 8.23 -12.24
CA ASP A 125 -22.29 6.97 -12.19
C ASP A 125 -21.42 5.72 -12.43
N GLY A 126 -20.18 5.90 -12.91
CA GLY A 126 -19.27 4.77 -13.19
C GLY A 126 -18.47 4.32 -11.98
N LEU A 127 -17.84 3.15 -12.12
CA LEU A 127 -17.06 2.52 -11.06
C LEU A 127 -15.65 3.12 -10.94
N ILE A 128 -15.07 3.06 -9.75
CA ILE A 128 -13.66 3.32 -9.49
C ILE A 128 -12.96 1.96 -9.39
N ALA A 129 -12.08 1.65 -10.35
CA ALA A 129 -11.22 0.48 -10.30
C ALA A 129 -9.94 0.81 -9.54
N VAL A 130 -9.53 -0.04 -8.60
CA VAL A 130 -8.23 0.06 -7.92
C VAL A 130 -7.49 -1.24 -8.15
N THR A 131 -6.49 -1.22 -9.02
CA THR A 131 -5.75 -2.43 -9.37
C THR A 131 -4.67 -2.72 -8.34
N GLN A 132 -4.40 -3.99 -8.12
CA GLN A 132 -3.36 -4.47 -7.22
C GLN A 132 -2.62 -5.63 -7.88
N PRO A 133 -1.28 -5.68 -7.82
CA PRO A 133 -0.52 -6.82 -8.35
C PRO A 133 -0.80 -8.12 -7.57
N ARG A 134 -1.18 -7.99 -6.28
CA ARG A 134 -1.35 -9.11 -5.34
C ARG A 134 -2.80 -9.33 -4.92
N ARG A 135 -3.24 -10.59 -4.91
CA ARG A 135 -4.60 -10.98 -4.49
C ARG A 135 -4.92 -10.58 -3.05
N VAL A 136 -3.99 -10.84 -2.12
CA VAL A 136 -4.16 -10.55 -0.69
C VAL A 136 -4.28 -9.05 -0.43
N ALA A 137 -3.55 -8.22 -1.19
CA ALA A 137 -3.69 -6.77 -1.11
C ALA A 137 -5.11 -6.36 -1.53
N ALA A 138 -5.58 -6.78 -2.71
CA ALA A 138 -6.93 -6.44 -3.19
C ALA A 138 -8.05 -6.81 -2.19
N THR A 139 -8.00 -8.02 -1.61
CA THR A 139 -9.04 -8.48 -0.67
C THR A 139 -8.96 -7.78 0.69
N SER A 140 -7.76 -7.60 1.25
CA SER A 140 -7.57 -6.93 2.53
C SER A 140 -7.88 -5.44 2.47
N LEU A 141 -7.50 -4.76 1.38
CA LEU A 141 -7.79 -3.34 1.16
C LEU A 141 -9.29 -3.11 0.97
N ALA A 142 -9.98 -3.94 0.20
CA ALA A 142 -11.44 -3.84 0.07
C ALA A 142 -12.14 -4.03 1.43
N THR A 143 -11.66 -4.98 2.24
CA THR A 143 -12.20 -5.22 3.58
C THR A 143 -11.95 -4.02 4.49
N ARG A 144 -10.74 -3.47 4.50
CA ARG A 144 -10.38 -2.29 5.28
C ARG A 144 -11.22 -1.08 4.90
N VAL A 145 -11.33 -0.78 3.60
CA VAL A 145 -12.08 0.38 3.11
C VAL A 145 -13.59 0.21 3.30
N ALA A 146 -14.11 -1.02 3.23
CA ALA A 146 -15.50 -1.27 3.60
C ALA A 146 -15.79 -0.90 5.07
N VAL A 147 -14.90 -1.28 5.99
CA VAL A 147 -14.99 -0.88 7.40
C VAL A 147 -14.90 0.64 7.56
N GLU A 148 -13.97 1.31 6.89
CA GLU A 148 -13.82 2.77 6.94
C GLU A 148 -15.06 3.52 6.41
N GLN A 149 -15.77 2.93 5.45
CA GLN A 149 -17.01 3.46 4.86
C GLN A 149 -18.30 2.96 5.56
N ASN A 150 -18.18 2.29 6.72
CA ASN A 150 -19.31 1.70 7.45
C ASN A 150 -20.21 0.82 6.56
N THR A 151 -19.62 0.03 5.67
CA THR A 151 -20.32 -0.89 4.77
C THR A 151 -19.76 -2.31 4.89
N THR A 152 -20.50 -3.30 4.40
CA THR A 152 -19.98 -4.65 4.19
C THR A 152 -19.35 -4.77 2.81
N VAL A 153 -18.29 -5.58 2.71
CA VAL A 153 -17.66 -5.92 1.42
C VAL A 153 -18.71 -6.55 0.48
N GLY A 154 -18.69 -6.15 -0.79
CA GLY A 154 -19.65 -6.57 -1.81
C GLY A 154 -20.81 -5.59 -2.01
N ARG A 155 -20.99 -4.59 -1.13
CA ARG A 155 -21.91 -3.45 -1.33
C ARG A 155 -21.16 -2.29 -1.98
N LEU A 156 -21.08 -1.12 -1.34
CA LEU A 156 -20.42 0.09 -1.88
C LEU A 156 -18.96 -0.17 -2.28
N VAL A 157 -18.25 -0.98 -1.48
CA VAL A 157 -16.86 -1.40 -1.72
C VAL A 157 -16.86 -2.91 -1.96
N GLY A 158 -16.19 -3.36 -3.03
CA GLY A 158 -16.07 -4.76 -3.39
C GLY A 158 -14.68 -5.12 -3.92
N TYR A 159 -14.48 -6.40 -4.19
CA TYR A 159 -13.27 -6.87 -4.86
C TYR A 159 -13.52 -7.93 -5.94
N SER A 160 -12.57 -8.11 -6.85
CA SER A 160 -12.53 -9.23 -7.78
C SER A 160 -11.10 -9.75 -7.96
N VAL A 161 -10.89 -11.00 -7.60
CA VAL A 161 -9.64 -11.73 -7.81
C VAL A 161 -9.93 -13.05 -8.52
N ARG A 162 -8.91 -13.71 -9.06
CA ARG A 162 -9.12 -15.00 -9.75
C ARG A 162 -9.82 -16.00 -8.81
N PHE A 163 -10.92 -16.56 -9.28
CA PHE A 163 -11.77 -17.54 -8.57
C PHE A 163 -12.51 -17.01 -7.32
N ASP A 164 -12.47 -15.71 -7.03
CA ASP A 164 -13.19 -15.14 -5.88
C ASP A 164 -13.59 -13.68 -6.16
N GLU A 165 -14.89 -13.41 -6.18
CA GLU A 165 -15.45 -12.08 -6.44
C GLU A 165 -16.54 -11.74 -5.42
N ARG A 166 -16.44 -10.53 -4.87
CA ARG A 166 -17.40 -9.96 -3.92
C ARG A 166 -17.73 -8.54 -4.36
N SER A 167 -18.68 -8.42 -5.28
CA SER A 167 -19.24 -7.16 -5.74
C SER A 167 -20.72 -7.32 -6.10
N SER A 168 -21.45 -6.22 -6.15
CA SER A 168 -22.87 -6.16 -6.53
C SER A 168 -23.13 -4.95 -7.44
N PRO A 169 -24.34 -4.80 -8.00
CA PRO A 169 -24.70 -3.60 -8.75
C PRO A 169 -24.56 -2.28 -7.95
N SER A 170 -24.54 -2.36 -6.61
CA SER A 170 -24.32 -1.20 -5.73
C SER A 170 -22.83 -0.85 -5.53
N THR A 171 -21.90 -1.66 -6.04
CA THR A 171 -20.46 -1.44 -5.89
C THR A 171 -20.00 -0.24 -6.70
N ARG A 172 -19.38 0.72 -6.02
CA ARG A 172 -18.80 1.93 -6.62
C ARG A 172 -17.28 1.94 -6.60
N VAL A 173 -16.66 1.32 -5.59
CA VAL A 173 -15.20 1.12 -5.52
C VAL A 173 -14.91 -0.37 -5.59
N LYS A 174 -14.18 -0.79 -6.63
CA LYS A 174 -13.82 -2.19 -6.87
C LYS A 174 -12.30 -2.33 -6.82
N TYR A 175 -11.79 -3.04 -5.82
CA TYR A 175 -10.40 -3.48 -5.78
C TYR A 175 -10.25 -4.76 -6.58
N LEU A 176 -9.30 -4.84 -7.50
CA LEU A 176 -9.15 -6.04 -8.33
C LEU A 176 -7.70 -6.29 -8.67
N THR A 177 -7.36 -7.55 -8.97
CA THR A 177 -6.00 -7.79 -9.45
C THR A 177 -5.81 -7.30 -10.88
N ASP A 178 -4.58 -6.95 -11.24
CA ASP A 178 -4.23 -6.53 -12.62
C ASP A 178 -4.73 -7.54 -13.66
N GLY A 179 -4.66 -8.83 -13.35
CA GLY A 179 -5.15 -9.89 -14.24
C GLY A 179 -6.68 -9.89 -14.42
N MET A 180 -7.45 -9.46 -13.41
CA MET A 180 -8.91 -9.39 -13.53
C MET A 180 -9.34 -8.23 -14.41
N ILE A 181 -8.74 -7.05 -14.28
CA ILE A 181 -9.06 -5.92 -15.18
C ILE A 181 -8.60 -6.19 -16.61
N VAL A 182 -7.45 -6.84 -16.81
CA VAL A 182 -7.00 -7.27 -18.15
C VAL A 182 -7.96 -8.30 -18.76
N ARG A 183 -8.56 -9.17 -17.95
CA ARG A 183 -9.64 -10.07 -18.43
C ARG A 183 -10.89 -9.30 -18.82
N GLU A 184 -11.26 -8.27 -18.04
CA GLU A 184 -12.41 -7.42 -18.36
C GLU A 184 -12.21 -6.63 -19.67
N LEU A 185 -10.98 -6.21 -19.98
CA LEU A 185 -10.62 -5.59 -21.27
C LEU A 185 -10.95 -6.47 -22.49
N LEU A 186 -10.96 -7.79 -22.35
CA LEU A 186 -11.32 -8.70 -23.44
C LEU A 186 -12.81 -8.62 -23.80
N ALA A 187 -13.67 -8.30 -22.82
CA ALA A 187 -15.11 -8.20 -23.00
C ALA A 187 -15.59 -6.76 -23.24
N ASP A 188 -14.93 -5.79 -22.58
CA ASP A 188 -15.19 -4.36 -22.71
C ASP A 188 -13.86 -3.63 -23.00
N PRO A 189 -13.43 -3.57 -24.28
CA PRO A 189 -12.15 -2.98 -24.67
C PRO A 189 -11.99 -1.51 -24.32
N LEU A 190 -13.09 -0.80 -24.04
CA LEU A 190 -13.09 0.61 -23.65
C LEU A 190 -13.27 0.80 -22.14
N LEU A 191 -13.43 -0.27 -21.36
CA LEU A 191 -13.70 -0.18 -19.91
C LEU A 191 -14.84 0.81 -19.59
N THR A 192 -15.89 0.80 -20.41
CA THR A 192 -17.00 1.76 -20.37
C THR A 192 -17.60 1.93 -18.98
N LYS A 193 -17.70 0.83 -18.21
CA LYS A 193 -18.18 0.82 -16.81
C LYS A 193 -17.36 1.65 -15.83
N TYR A 194 -16.09 1.96 -16.10
CA TYR A 194 -15.19 2.62 -15.15
C TYR A 194 -15.08 4.13 -15.37
N SER A 195 -15.57 4.89 -14.39
CA SER A 195 -15.13 6.22 -13.90
C SER A 195 -13.67 6.56 -14.12
N VAL A 196 -12.93 5.85 -13.29
CA VAL A 196 -11.56 6.13 -12.91
C VAL A 196 -10.89 4.79 -12.76
N VAL A 197 -9.70 4.65 -13.33
CA VAL A 197 -8.85 3.48 -13.10
C VAL A 197 -7.62 3.96 -12.35
N ILE A 198 -7.44 3.40 -11.16
CA ILE A 198 -6.28 3.63 -10.32
C ILE A 198 -5.37 2.42 -10.48
N VAL A 199 -4.20 2.64 -11.06
CA VAL A 199 -3.13 1.63 -11.16
C VAL A 199 -2.22 1.82 -9.97
N ASP A 200 -2.39 0.97 -8.95
CA ASP A 200 -1.59 1.04 -7.73
C ASP A 200 -0.35 0.15 -7.80
N GLU A 201 0.61 0.41 -6.91
CA GLU A 201 1.86 -0.34 -6.83
C GLU A 201 2.60 -0.43 -8.18
N ALA A 202 2.51 0.62 -9.01
CA ALA A 202 3.05 0.61 -10.37
C ALA A 202 4.57 0.37 -10.43
N HIS A 203 5.27 0.57 -9.31
CA HIS A 203 6.68 0.25 -9.13
C HIS A 203 7.01 -1.24 -9.11
N GLU A 204 6.03 -2.13 -8.87
CA GLU A 204 6.25 -3.58 -8.99
C GLU A 204 6.49 -4.01 -10.45
N ARG A 205 6.19 -3.14 -11.43
CA ARG A 205 6.48 -3.31 -12.88
C ARG A 205 6.14 -4.70 -13.40
N THR A 206 4.99 -5.24 -12.98
CA THR A 206 4.55 -6.54 -13.48
C THR A 206 4.14 -6.43 -14.96
N LEU A 207 4.30 -7.51 -15.72
CA LEU A 207 3.86 -7.56 -17.13
C LEU A 207 2.39 -7.14 -17.30
N ARG A 208 1.51 -7.54 -16.36
CA ARG A 208 0.08 -7.20 -16.44
C ARG A 208 -0.18 -5.74 -16.18
N THR A 209 0.56 -5.13 -15.25
CA THR A 209 0.50 -3.69 -14.97
C THR A 209 0.94 -2.90 -16.21
N ASP A 210 2.06 -3.28 -16.83
CA ASP A 210 2.57 -2.61 -18.04
C ASP A 210 1.60 -2.78 -19.24
N LEU A 211 1.02 -3.97 -19.44
CA LEU A 211 -0.04 -4.18 -20.43
C LEU A 211 -1.25 -3.30 -20.17
N LEU A 212 -1.72 -3.25 -18.91
CA LEU A 212 -2.84 -2.40 -18.52
C LEU A 212 -2.57 -0.93 -18.81
N LEU A 213 -1.40 -0.40 -18.42
CA LEU A 213 -1.02 1.00 -18.68
C LEU A 213 -1.04 1.32 -20.18
N SER A 214 -0.57 0.40 -21.02
CA SER A 214 -0.65 0.51 -22.48
C SER A 214 -2.08 0.59 -23.00
N HIS A 215 -2.95 -0.32 -22.56
CA HIS A 215 -4.36 -0.27 -22.93
C HIS A 215 -5.07 0.99 -22.42
N LEU A 216 -4.83 1.41 -21.18
CA LEU A 216 -5.42 2.62 -20.61
C LEU A 216 -5.04 3.87 -21.41
N LYS A 217 -3.78 3.99 -21.83
CA LYS A 217 -3.31 5.09 -22.70
C LYS A 217 -4.04 5.09 -24.05
N SER A 218 -4.32 3.92 -24.61
CA SER A 218 -5.10 3.80 -25.86
C SER A 218 -6.58 4.14 -25.66
N ILE A 219 -7.19 3.61 -24.59
CA ILE A 219 -8.61 3.84 -24.25
C ILE A 219 -8.88 5.32 -24.00
N GLN A 220 -7.99 6.02 -23.30
CA GLN A 220 -8.13 7.45 -23.06
C GLN A 220 -8.24 8.26 -24.36
N LYS A 221 -7.51 7.87 -25.41
CA LYS A 221 -7.59 8.52 -26.73
C LYS A 221 -8.88 8.18 -27.49
N GLN A 222 -9.53 7.08 -27.16
CA GLN A 222 -10.76 6.63 -27.81
C GLN A 222 -12.01 7.15 -27.11
N ARG A 223 -11.96 7.31 -25.78
CA ARG A 223 -13.08 7.79 -24.94
C ARG A 223 -13.17 9.31 -24.87
N VAL A 224 -13.08 9.97 -26.01
CA VAL A 224 -13.16 11.43 -26.07
C VAL A 224 -14.62 11.87 -25.88
N PRO A 225 -14.91 12.78 -24.94
CA PRO A 225 -16.26 13.29 -24.77
C PRO A 225 -16.72 14.05 -26.02
N SER A 226 -17.97 13.82 -26.43
CA SER A 226 -18.56 14.52 -27.56
C SER A 226 -18.51 16.05 -27.32
N PRO A 227 -18.10 16.86 -28.32
CA PRO A 227 -18.02 18.32 -28.19
C PRO A 227 -19.35 18.97 -27.80
N ASP A 228 -20.45 18.35 -28.24
CA ASP A 228 -21.80 18.83 -27.97
C ASP A 228 -22.33 18.17 -26.70
N GLY A 229 -22.15 18.81 -25.55
CA GLY A 229 -22.77 18.43 -24.27
C GLY A 229 -24.31 18.43 -24.25
N LYS A 230 -24.97 18.35 -25.42
CA LYS A 230 -26.40 18.40 -25.68
C LYS A 230 -26.93 17.14 -26.38
N GLY A 231 -26.48 15.97 -25.98
CA GLY A 231 -27.23 14.73 -26.24
C GLY A 231 -28.55 14.77 -25.46
N LYS A 232 -29.67 15.13 -26.12
CA LYS A 232 -31.01 14.92 -25.59
C LYS A 232 -31.31 13.42 -25.58
N GLY A 233 -31.01 12.76 -24.48
CA GLY A 233 -31.30 11.33 -24.28
C GLY A 233 -30.98 10.91 -22.85
N LYS A 234 -31.83 10.04 -22.28
CA LYS A 234 -31.71 9.53 -20.91
C LYS A 234 -30.54 8.54 -20.73
N GLU A 235 -29.85 8.21 -21.81
CA GLU A 235 -28.62 7.42 -21.86
C GLU A 235 -27.51 8.31 -22.45
N ARG A 236 -26.73 8.96 -21.58
CA ARG A 236 -25.39 9.40 -22.00
C ARG A 236 -24.58 8.12 -22.16
N ASP A 237 -24.32 7.69 -23.38
CA ASP A 237 -23.52 6.49 -23.63
C ASP A 237 -22.28 6.50 -22.74
N ALA A 238 -22.09 5.46 -21.94
CA ALA A 238 -20.94 5.35 -21.04
C ALA A 238 -19.60 5.42 -21.79
N SER A 239 -19.61 5.18 -23.11
CA SER A 239 -18.49 5.31 -24.05
C SER A 239 -18.03 6.77 -24.24
N GLY A 240 -18.90 7.77 -24.12
CA GLY A 240 -18.62 9.19 -24.33
C GLY A 240 -18.09 9.93 -23.10
N ARG A 241 -17.71 9.23 -22.03
CA ARG A 241 -17.11 9.85 -20.84
C ARG A 241 -15.61 9.63 -20.82
N GLN A 242 -14.87 10.74 -20.70
CA GLN A 242 -13.42 10.73 -20.49
C GLN A 242 -13.05 9.84 -19.29
N LEU A 243 -12.11 8.92 -19.51
CA LEU A 243 -11.55 8.06 -18.48
C LEU A 243 -10.44 8.81 -17.73
N LYS A 244 -10.55 8.89 -16.41
CA LYS A 244 -9.47 9.39 -15.54
C LYS A 244 -8.55 8.24 -15.15
N ILE A 245 -7.24 8.44 -15.22
CA ILE A 245 -6.22 7.45 -14.85
C ILE A 245 -5.40 8.02 -13.70
N VAL A 246 -5.25 7.26 -12.62
CA VAL A 246 -4.37 7.62 -11.51
C VAL A 246 -3.31 6.54 -11.37
N VAL A 247 -2.04 6.88 -11.54
CA VAL A 247 -0.93 5.95 -11.36
C VAL A 247 -0.32 6.21 -9.99
N MET A 248 -0.41 5.24 -9.08
CA MET A 248 0.14 5.34 -7.73
C MET A 248 1.41 4.51 -7.60
N SER A 249 2.44 5.11 -6.99
CA SER A 249 3.75 4.47 -6.79
C SER A 249 4.36 4.86 -5.44
N ALA A 250 5.21 3.99 -4.89
CA ALA A 250 6.00 4.25 -3.70
C ALA A 250 7.42 4.77 -4.01
N THR A 251 7.91 4.57 -5.24
CA THR A 251 9.30 4.85 -5.61
C THR A 251 9.43 6.08 -6.53
N LEU A 252 10.67 6.57 -6.66
CA LEU A 252 11.06 7.74 -7.47
C LEU A 252 10.94 7.52 -9.00
N ASP A 253 10.55 6.32 -9.46
CA ASP A 253 10.38 6.00 -10.89
C ASP A 253 9.19 6.71 -11.58
N ALA A 254 8.53 7.64 -10.87
CA ALA A 254 7.41 8.42 -11.35
C ALA A 254 7.69 9.26 -12.60
N GLU A 255 8.92 9.71 -12.81
CA GLU A 255 9.29 10.43 -14.03
C GLU A 255 9.06 9.59 -15.29
N LYS A 256 9.30 8.27 -15.22
CA LYS A 256 9.05 7.37 -16.35
C LYS A 256 7.56 7.30 -16.67
N PHE A 257 6.70 7.24 -15.64
CA PHE A 257 5.24 7.25 -15.82
C PHE A 257 4.74 8.60 -16.34
N SER A 258 5.26 9.71 -15.82
CA SER A 258 4.93 11.06 -16.29
C SER A 258 5.26 11.21 -17.78
N LYS A 259 6.50 10.91 -18.19
CA LYS A 259 6.93 10.90 -19.60
C LYS A 259 6.07 9.99 -20.46
N TYR A 260 5.77 8.79 -19.96
CA TYR A 260 4.92 7.82 -20.66
C TYR A 260 3.52 8.37 -20.92
N PHE A 261 2.95 9.14 -20.00
CA PHE A 261 1.63 9.77 -20.13
C PHE A 261 1.73 11.26 -20.54
N ALA A 262 2.64 11.59 -21.45
CA ALA A 262 2.76 12.93 -22.04
C ALA A 262 2.97 14.05 -20.99
N GLU A 263 3.98 13.87 -20.14
CA GLU A 263 4.35 14.79 -19.05
C GLU A 263 3.22 14.97 -18.01
N ALA A 264 2.52 13.87 -17.70
CA ALA A 264 1.47 13.88 -16.67
C ALA A 264 2.02 14.39 -15.33
N LYS A 265 1.28 15.30 -14.69
CA LYS A 265 1.74 15.95 -13.47
C LYS A 265 1.91 14.95 -12.32
N ILE A 266 3.01 15.13 -11.60
CA ILE A 266 3.41 14.30 -10.46
C ILE A 266 3.03 15.02 -9.17
N LEU A 267 2.25 14.36 -8.33
CA LEU A 267 1.98 14.76 -6.96
C LEU A 267 2.78 13.90 -5.99
N TYR A 268 3.37 14.53 -4.97
CA TYR A 268 4.13 13.84 -3.94
C TYR A 268 3.45 13.98 -2.58
N VAL A 269 3.19 12.84 -1.92
CA VAL A 269 2.68 12.75 -0.55
C VAL A 269 3.84 12.37 0.35
N LYS A 270 4.31 13.33 1.14
CA LYS A 270 5.39 13.12 2.11
C LYS A 270 4.94 12.13 3.19
N GLY A 271 5.68 11.03 3.34
CA GLY A 271 5.43 10.03 4.36
C GLY A 271 5.82 10.49 5.77
N ARG A 272 5.44 9.70 6.77
CA ARG A 272 5.97 9.79 8.14
C ARG A 272 6.97 8.65 8.34
N GLN A 273 8.19 8.82 7.85
CA GLN A 273 9.26 7.88 8.20
C GLN A 273 9.81 8.22 9.57
N HIS A 274 9.89 7.22 10.43
CA HIS A 274 10.74 7.27 11.59
C HIS A 274 12.14 6.79 11.18
N PRO A 275 13.21 7.40 11.68
CA PRO A 275 14.57 6.95 11.39
C PRO A 275 14.74 5.49 11.84
N VAL A 276 15.11 4.62 10.90
CA VAL A 276 15.39 3.20 11.16
C VAL A 276 16.89 3.02 11.28
N LYS A 277 17.34 2.40 12.38
CA LYS A 277 18.75 2.04 12.55
C LYS A 277 19.02 0.72 11.84
N ILE A 278 19.95 0.75 10.90
CA ILE A 278 20.34 -0.41 10.10
C ILE A 278 21.52 -1.12 10.76
N TYR A 279 21.44 -2.44 10.85
CA TYR A 279 22.52 -3.30 11.29
C TYR A 279 22.80 -4.32 10.19
N HIS A 280 24.09 -4.56 9.92
CA HIS A 280 24.54 -5.58 8.98
C HIS A 280 25.24 -6.70 9.77
N SER A 281 25.15 -7.93 9.26
CA SER A 281 26.00 -9.00 9.77
C SER A 281 27.47 -8.67 9.52
N ALA A 282 28.34 -9.01 10.47
CA ALA A 282 29.78 -8.80 10.31
C ALA A 282 30.37 -9.70 9.23
N THR A 283 29.78 -10.88 9.03
CA THR A 283 30.17 -11.87 8.04
C THR A 283 28.96 -12.36 7.26
N ASP A 284 29.20 -12.96 6.10
CA ASP A 284 28.16 -13.64 5.33
C ASP A 284 27.55 -14.79 6.14
N GLN A 285 26.25 -15.00 5.98
CA GLN A 285 25.45 -15.99 6.70
C GLN A 285 24.96 -17.05 5.71
N MET A 286 25.70 -18.15 5.62
CA MET A 286 25.35 -19.28 4.75
C MET A 286 23.99 -19.89 5.13
N ASP A 287 23.74 -20.05 6.43
CA ASP A 287 22.45 -20.46 6.96
C ASP A 287 21.66 -19.24 7.44
N TYR A 288 20.94 -18.62 6.50
CA TYR A 288 20.12 -17.44 6.78
C TYR A 288 18.94 -17.76 7.71
N LEU A 289 18.48 -19.01 7.79
CA LEU A 289 17.38 -19.41 8.67
C LEU A 289 17.84 -19.43 10.12
N ASP A 290 19.00 -20.05 10.40
CA ASP A 290 19.59 -20.04 11.74
C ASP A 290 19.97 -18.61 12.17
N ALA A 291 20.55 -17.82 11.26
CA ALA A 291 20.87 -16.42 11.52
C ALA A 291 19.61 -15.60 11.86
N ALA A 292 18.51 -15.77 11.11
CA ALA A 292 17.24 -15.10 11.39
C ALA A 292 16.63 -15.56 12.72
N LEU A 293 16.69 -16.86 13.04
CA LEU A 293 16.22 -17.43 14.30
C LEU A 293 16.93 -16.81 15.51
N ARG A 294 18.28 -16.78 15.48
CA ARG A 294 19.10 -16.18 16.54
C ARG A 294 18.83 -14.70 16.70
N THR A 295 18.77 -13.97 15.58
CA THR A 295 18.48 -12.54 15.57
C THR A 295 17.10 -12.25 16.15
N PHE A 296 16.09 -13.06 15.81
CA PHE A 296 14.75 -12.95 16.38
C PHE A 296 14.76 -13.11 17.91
N PHE A 297 15.42 -14.15 18.44
CA PHE A 297 15.46 -14.36 19.89
C PHE A 297 16.31 -13.33 20.65
N GLN A 298 17.35 -12.80 20.03
CA GLN A 298 18.10 -11.66 20.55
C GLN A 298 17.20 -10.42 20.66
N ILE A 299 16.46 -10.10 19.58
CA ILE A 299 15.50 -8.99 19.57
C ILE A 299 14.38 -9.21 20.60
N HIS A 300 13.86 -10.44 20.69
CA HIS A 300 12.79 -10.79 21.62
C HIS A 300 13.22 -10.64 23.09
N THR A 301 14.48 -10.97 23.40
CA THR A 301 15.01 -10.95 24.77
C THR A 301 15.51 -9.56 25.18
N ASP A 302 16.24 -8.87 24.30
CA ASP A 302 17.03 -7.70 24.69
C ASP A 302 16.37 -6.38 24.33
N GLN A 303 15.42 -6.37 23.39
CA GLN A 303 14.85 -5.14 22.86
C GLN A 303 13.47 -4.83 23.47
N PRO A 304 13.11 -3.53 23.61
CA PRO A 304 11.78 -3.13 24.10
C PRO A 304 10.63 -3.69 23.26
N PRO A 305 9.38 -3.63 23.76
CA PRO A 305 8.19 -4.07 23.03
C PRO A 305 8.09 -3.51 21.60
N GLY A 306 7.56 -4.35 20.71
CA GLY A 306 7.37 -4.08 19.28
C GLY A 306 7.44 -5.38 18.48
N ASP A 307 6.60 -5.48 17.45
CA ASP A 307 6.52 -6.69 16.63
C ASP A 307 7.73 -6.80 15.69
N VAL A 308 8.02 -8.04 15.28
CA VAL A 308 9.15 -8.37 14.40
C VAL A 308 8.60 -8.88 13.08
N LEU A 309 9.08 -8.30 11.97
CA LEU A 309 8.82 -8.78 10.62
C LEU A 309 10.09 -9.44 10.07
N ILE A 310 10.00 -10.69 9.64
CA ILE A 310 11.12 -11.46 9.07
C ILE A 310 10.81 -11.75 7.60
N PHE A 311 11.69 -11.30 6.71
CA PHE A 311 11.59 -11.59 5.27
C PHE A 311 12.27 -12.90 4.91
N LEU A 312 11.51 -13.80 4.27
CA LEU A 312 11.92 -15.14 3.86
C LEU A 312 11.56 -15.41 2.39
N PRO A 313 12.32 -16.25 1.67
CA PRO A 313 12.14 -16.41 0.23
C PRO A 313 10.89 -17.20 -0.17
N GLY A 314 10.38 -18.09 0.68
CA GLY A 314 9.19 -18.89 0.34
C GLY A 314 8.51 -19.59 1.52
N GLN A 315 7.48 -20.37 1.17
CA GLN A 315 6.64 -21.09 2.13
C GLN A 315 7.42 -22.11 2.97
N GLU A 316 8.30 -22.91 2.35
CA GLU A 316 9.08 -23.94 3.05
C GLU A 316 9.98 -23.32 4.14
N ASP A 317 10.65 -22.22 3.80
CA ASP A 317 11.47 -21.44 4.73
C ASP A 317 10.65 -20.89 5.90
N ILE A 318 9.47 -20.33 5.60
CA ILE A 318 8.53 -19.79 6.59
C ILE A 318 8.09 -20.89 7.57
N GLU A 319 7.66 -22.04 7.05
CA GLU A 319 7.19 -23.16 7.88
C GLU A 319 8.33 -23.78 8.71
N SER A 320 9.53 -23.86 8.13
CA SER A 320 10.73 -24.34 8.83
C SER A 320 11.11 -23.42 9.99
N LEU A 321 11.17 -22.10 9.74
CA LEU A 321 11.51 -21.13 10.78
C LEU A 321 10.41 -21.03 11.85
N GLU A 322 9.13 -21.11 11.46
CA GLU A 322 7.99 -21.14 12.38
C GLU A 322 8.14 -22.29 13.40
N LYS A 323 8.43 -23.51 12.92
CA LYS A 323 8.63 -24.67 13.79
C LYS A 323 9.80 -24.46 14.76
N SER A 324 10.91 -23.91 14.26
CA SER A 324 12.10 -23.64 15.07
C SER A 324 11.84 -22.58 16.16
N ILE A 325 11.13 -21.51 15.82
CA ILE A 325 10.72 -20.47 16.78
C ILE A 325 9.79 -21.07 17.84
N GLN A 326 8.78 -21.85 17.43
CA GLN A 326 7.84 -22.48 18.38
C GLN A 326 8.54 -23.46 19.32
N ALA A 327 9.49 -24.25 18.81
CA ALA A 327 10.27 -25.20 19.62
C ALA A 327 11.13 -24.50 20.67
N LEU A 328 11.81 -23.41 20.29
CA LEU A 328 12.64 -22.63 21.22
C LEU A 328 11.79 -21.82 22.21
N ASN A 329 10.65 -21.26 21.77
CA ASN A 329 9.75 -20.50 22.63
C ASN A 329 9.23 -21.34 23.81
N ARG A 330 8.96 -22.63 23.60
CA ARG A 330 8.55 -23.57 24.67
C ARG A 330 9.63 -23.78 25.74
N ARG A 331 10.89 -23.47 25.44
CA ARG A 331 12.03 -23.63 26.35
C ARG A 331 12.40 -22.33 27.07
N LEU A 332 11.74 -21.22 26.75
CA LEU A 332 12.00 -19.95 27.41
C LEU A 332 11.45 -19.96 28.85
N PRO A 333 12.13 -19.30 29.82
CA PRO A 333 11.65 -19.21 31.19
C PRO A 333 10.28 -18.53 31.28
N SER A 334 9.45 -19.00 32.20
CA SER A 334 8.17 -18.37 32.53
C SER A 334 8.36 -16.92 33.02
N GLY A 335 7.42 -16.02 32.69
CA GLY A 335 7.46 -14.62 33.10
C GLY A 335 8.06 -13.64 32.07
N ARG A 336 8.45 -14.13 30.88
CA ARG A 336 8.82 -13.29 29.73
C ARG A 336 7.62 -13.00 28.84
N MET A 337 7.83 -12.06 27.90
CA MET A 337 6.88 -11.74 26.84
C MET A 337 6.62 -13.00 26.00
N GLU A 338 5.36 -13.30 25.69
CA GLU A 338 5.04 -14.45 24.84
C GLU A 338 5.38 -14.18 23.36
N VAL A 339 5.52 -15.24 22.56
CA VAL A 339 5.71 -15.13 21.11
C VAL A 339 4.45 -15.62 20.38
N LEU A 340 3.85 -14.75 19.56
CA LEU A 340 2.79 -15.10 18.63
C LEU A 340 3.36 -15.16 17.20
N VAL A 341 3.51 -16.36 16.64
CA VAL A 341 4.00 -16.51 15.25
C VAL A 341 2.84 -16.38 14.27
N CYS A 342 3.03 -15.61 13.20
CA CYS A 342 2.10 -15.42 12.10
C CYS A 342 2.85 -15.58 10.78
N SER A 343 2.37 -16.44 9.89
CA SER A 343 2.92 -16.63 8.54
C SER A 343 2.12 -15.84 7.50
N MET A 344 2.81 -15.27 6.50
CA MET A 344 2.22 -14.51 5.40
C MET A 344 2.88 -14.83 4.05
N TYR A 345 2.24 -15.66 3.24
CA TYR A 345 2.68 -16.01 1.88
C TYR A 345 1.49 -16.20 0.91
N ALA A 346 1.78 -16.15 -0.40
CA ALA A 346 0.75 -16.01 -1.44
C ALA A 346 -0.28 -17.16 -1.54
N ALA A 347 0.09 -18.37 -1.11
CA ALA A 347 -0.77 -19.56 -1.19
C ALA A 347 -1.74 -19.71 0.01
N GLN A 348 -1.64 -18.88 1.04
CA GLN A 348 -2.49 -19.01 2.23
C GLN A 348 -3.96 -18.68 1.95
N ALA A 349 -4.84 -19.37 2.67
CA ALA A 349 -6.27 -19.15 2.61
C ALA A 349 -6.65 -17.72 3.07
N PRO A 350 -7.66 -17.08 2.43
CA PRO A 350 -8.18 -15.79 2.88
C PRO A 350 -8.69 -15.90 4.33
N GLY A 351 -7.99 -15.26 5.27
CA GLY A 351 -8.30 -15.31 6.70
C GLY A 351 -7.10 -15.68 7.58
N GLN A 352 -6.15 -16.48 7.11
CA GLN A 352 -4.92 -16.75 7.88
C GLN A 352 -4.05 -15.51 8.00
N ASN A 353 -3.95 -14.72 6.92
CA ASN A 353 -3.26 -13.43 6.91
C ASN A 353 -3.91 -12.40 7.86
N ALA A 354 -5.20 -12.56 8.21
CA ALA A 354 -5.89 -11.60 9.09
C ALA A 354 -5.23 -11.48 10.47
N LYS A 355 -4.64 -12.58 10.98
CA LYS A 355 -3.92 -12.60 12.27
C LYS A 355 -2.70 -11.68 12.28
N ALA A 356 -2.03 -11.52 11.13
CA ALA A 356 -0.90 -10.60 11.03
C ALA A 356 -1.33 -9.14 11.26
N PHE A 357 -2.58 -8.78 10.91
CA PHE A 357 -3.12 -7.42 11.04
C PHE A 357 -3.75 -7.14 12.41
N SER A 358 -4.11 -8.16 13.18
CA SER A 358 -4.67 -7.95 14.52
C SER A 358 -3.61 -7.42 15.50
N PRO A 359 -3.98 -6.55 16.44
CA PRO A 359 -3.09 -6.13 17.52
C PRO A 359 -2.57 -7.34 18.30
N SER A 360 -1.30 -7.28 18.69
CA SER A 360 -0.69 -8.28 19.56
C SER A 360 -1.37 -8.24 20.95
N PRO A 361 -1.65 -9.39 21.58
CA PRO A 361 -2.13 -9.42 22.96
C PRO A 361 -1.15 -8.74 23.94
N SER A 362 -1.65 -8.39 25.13
CA SER A 362 -0.80 -7.79 26.16
C SER A 362 0.35 -8.73 26.54
N ASN A 363 1.55 -8.17 26.70
CA ASN A 363 2.76 -8.93 26.99
C ASN A 363 3.09 -10.02 25.94
N THR A 364 2.76 -9.79 24.67
CA THR A 364 3.10 -10.69 23.56
C THR A 364 3.83 -9.94 22.44
N ARG A 365 4.91 -10.52 21.92
CA ARG A 365 5.58 -10.11 20.69
C ARG A 365 5.06 -10.92 19.53
N LYS A 366 4.52 -10.26 18.51
CA LYS A 366 4.15 -10.94 17.28
C LYS A 366 5.38 -11.06 16.37
N CYS A 367 5.63 -12.28 15.90
CA CYS A 367 6.66 -12.61 14.93
C CYS A 367 5.99 -12.91 13.59
N ILE A 368 6.11 -12.00 12.64
CA ILE A 368 5.52 -12.13 11.31
C ILE A 368 6.58 -12.68 10.37
N LEU A 369 6.35 -13.86 9.83
CA LEU A 369 7.20 -14.50 8.82
C LEU A 369 6.56 -14.29 7.46
N ALA A 370 7.18 -13.47 6.60
CA ALA A 370 6.57 -13.07 5.34
C ALA A 370 7.53 -13.19 4.15
N THR A 371 6.97 -13.44 2.97
CA THR A 371 7.70 -13.16 1.72
C THR A 371 7.69 -11.65 1.43
N ASN A 372 8.20 -11.25 0.26
CA ASN A 372 8.10 -9.89 -0.26
C ASN A 372 6.65 -9.32 -0.36
N ILE A 373 5.62 -10.08 0.05
CA ILE A 373 4.22 -9.62 0.17
C ILE A 373 4.04 -8.55 1.25
N ALA A 374 4.93 -8.50 2.24
CA ALA A 374 4.92 -7.46 3.26
C ALA A 374 5.74 -6.21 2.90
N GLU A 375 6.45 -6.21 1.76
CA GLU A 375 7.43 -5.17 1.42
C GLU A 375 6.76 -3.84 1.05
N THR A 376 5.83 -3.87 0.09
CA THR A 376 5.28 -2.64 -0.49
C THR A 376 3.76 -2.58 -0.44
N SER A 377 3.08 -3.70 -0.68
CA SER A 377 1.63 -3.72 -0.93
C SER A 377 0.77 -3.68 0.34
N ILE A 378 1.37 -3.85 1.53
CA ILE A 378 0.66 -4.05 2.79
C ILE A 378 1.43 -3.40 3.94
N THR A 379 0.73 -2.69 4.83
CA THR A 379 1.30 -2.19 6.09
C THR A 379 0.79 -3.01 7.27
N ILE A 380 1.70 -3.53 8.09
CA ILE A 380 1.36 -4.28 9.30
C ILE A 380 1.57 -3.37 10.53
N PRO A 381 0.51 -3.03 11.29
CA PRO A 381 0.66 -2.19 12.47
C PRO A 381 1.44 -2.91 13.57
N GLY A 382 2.24 -2.16 14.33
CA GLY A 382 2.99 -2.66 15.48
C GLY A 382 4.42 -3.13 15.16
N VAL A 383 4.78 -3.26 13.88
CA VAL A 383 6.15 -3.63 13.47
C VAL A 383 7.13 -2.53 13.86
N LYS A 384 8.13 -2.91 14.65
CA LYS A 384 9.22 -2.04 15.10
C LYS A 384 10.59 -2.57 14.70
N TYR A 385 10.72 -3.88 14.53
CA TYR A 385 11.95 -4.54 14.14
C TYR A 385 11.74 -5.32 12.85
N VAL A 386 12.72 -5.25 11.95
CA VAL A 386 12.72 -5.98 10.68
C VAL A 386 14.00 -6.80 10.60
N ILE A 387 13.85 -8.07 10.24
CA ILE A 387 14.96 -8.98 9.91
C ILE A 387 14.84 -9.28 8.42
N ASP A 388 15.78 -8.74 7.65
CA ASP A 388 15.88 -9.01 6.22
C ASP A 388 16.98 -10.04 5.97
N THR A 389 16.62 -11.19 5.40
CA THR A 389 17.58 -12.23 5.03
C THR A 389 18.30 -11.92 3.71
N GLY A 390 17.82 -10.92 2.95
CA GLY A 390 18.36 -10.56 1.63
C GLY A 390 18.11 -11.63 0.56
N LYS A 391 17.21 -12.60 0.82
CA LYS A 391 16.87 -13.67 -0.13
C LYS A 391 15.43 -13.48 -0.64
N CYS A 392 15.24 -13.66 -1.94
CA CYS A 392 13.93 -13.68 -2.56
C CYS A 392 13.87 -14.74 -3.66
N LYS A 393 12.66 -15.22 -3.99
CA LYS A 393 12.42 -16.08 -5.17
C LYS A 393 12.09 -15.20 -6.37
N GLU A 394 12.99 -15.17 -7.34
CA GLU A 394 12.78 -14.48 -8.62
C GLU A 394 12.50 -15.48 -9.74
N LYS A 395 11.60 -15.11 -10.66
CA LYS A 395 11.41 -15.86 -11.89
C LYS A 395 12.36 -15.30 -12.95
N ARG A 396 13.32 -16.10 -13.40
CA ARG A 396 14.15 -15.79 -14.56
C ARG A 396 13.66 -16.53 -15.78
N TYR A 397 13.47 -15.80 -16.87
CA TYR A 397 13.24 -16.38 -18.19
C TYR A 397 14.58 -16.44 -18.91
N LEU A 398 15.06 -17.65 -19.18
CA LEU A 398 16.24 -17.86 -20.00
C LEU A 398 15.78 -18.01 -21.45
N THR A 399 16.00 -16.98 -22.26
CA THR A 399 15.94 -17.11 -23.72
C THR A 399 17.17 -17.88 -24.15
N SER A 400 17.02 -19.17 -24.45
CA SER A 400 18.06 -19.87 -25.17
C SER A 400 17.94 -19.50 -26.65
N ASP A 401 18.96 -18.86 -27.22
CA ASP A 401 19.07 -18.71 -28.69
C ASP A 401 19.27 -20.07 -29.38
N THR A 402 19.30 -21.16 -28.63
CA THR A 402 19.37 -22.54 -29.11
C THR A 402 18.43 -23.41 -28.27
N GLY A 403 17.52 -24.13 -28.92
CA GLY A 403 16.65 -25.09 -28.24
C GLY A 403 17.47 -26.15 -27.51
N GLY A 404 17.22 -26.31 -26.21
CA GLY A 404 17.72 -27.44 -25.43
C GLY A 404 18.19 -27.08 -24.02
N GLY A 405 17.36 -27.38 -23.02
CA GLY A 405 17.79 -27.57 -21.64
C GLY A 405 17.35 -26.49 -20.65
N VAL A 406 16.38 -26.84 -19.82
CA VAL A 406 16.09 -26.13 -18.58
C VAL A 406 17.23 -26.38 -17.59
N SER A 407 17.95 -25.33 -17.19
CA SER A 407 18.76 -25.36 -15.96
C SER A 407 18.06 -24.57 -14.88
N ILE A 408 17.75 -25.25 -13.78
CA ILE A 408 17.27 -24.67 -12.53
C ILE A 408 18.52 -24.28 -11.73
N CYS A 409 18.64 -23.01 -11.35
CA CYS A 409 19.57 -22.55 -10.32
C CYS A 409 18.77 -21.77 -9.27
#